data_AF-A0A929D8S6-F1
#
_entry.id   AF-A0A929D8S6-F1
#
_cell.length_a   1.000
_cell.length_b   1.000
_cell.length_c   1.000
_cell.angle_alpha   90.00
_cell.angle_beta   90.00
_cell.angle_gamma   90.00
#
_symmetry.space_group_name_H-M   'P 1'
#
loop_
_entity.id
_entity.type
_entity.pdbx_description
1 polymer ?
#
loop_
_entity_poly.entity_id
_entity_poly.type
_entity_poly.pdbx_seq_one_letter_code
_entity_poly.pdbx_strand_id
1 'polypeptide(L)'
;MPEESVTVRTQSPEPLHVFGPVPSRRFGQSLGINTIPPKTCSYSCVYCQLGRTSHLTVHREPHCDPGVLLGDVRSTLRKLVEKGEQVDYLTFVPDGEPTLDSRLADQLDLLRPTGI
;
A
#
# COMPACT_ATOMS: atom_id res chain seq x y z
N MET A 1 -1.51 38.23 -27.70
CA MET A 1 -0.71 37.69 -26.58
C MET A 1 -1.60 36.65 -25.91
N PRO A 2 -1.61 35.40 -26.40
CA PRO A 2 -2.52 34.38 -25.90
C PRO A 2 -2.01 33.79 -24.59
N GLU A 3 -2.99 33.33 -23.82
CA GLU A 3 -2.92 32.87 -22.43
C GLU A 3 -2.22 31.51 -22.32
N GLU A 4 -1.18 31.44 -21.48
CA GLU A 4 -0.55 30.16 -21.11
C GLU A 4 -1.43 29.48 -20.06
N SER A 5 -2.17 28.50 -20.55
CA SER A 5 -3.08 27.65 -19.81
C SER A 5 -2.29 26.72 -18.90
N VAL A 6 -2.50 26.89 -17.59
CA VAL A 6 -2.10 25.96 -16.53
C VAL A 6 -2.67 24.59 -16.87
N THR A 7 -1.83 23.74 -17.46
CA THR A 7 -2.20 22.36 -17.77
C THR A 7 -2.10 21.58 -16.46
N VAL A 8 -3.23 21.46 -15.76
CA VAL A 8 -3.41 20.47 -14.70
C VAL A 8 -3.20 19.11 -15.35
N ARG A 9 -2.00 18.54 -15.13
CA ARG A 9 -1.70 17.15 -15.48
C ARG A 9 -2.63 16.28 -14.64
N THR A 10 -3.73 15.85 -15.23
CA THR A 10 -4.57 14.77 -14.69
C THR A 10 -3.70 13.53 -14.61
N GLN A 11 -3.21 13.26 -13.40
CA GLN A 11 -2.50 12.03 -13.06
C GLN A 11 -3.47 10.86 -13.27
N SER A 12 -3.00 9.86 -14.01
CA SER A 12 -3.61 8.54 -14.18
C SER A 12 -4.08 7.98 -12.82
N PRO A 13 -5.10 7.12 -12.75
CA PRO A 13 -5.47 6.50 -11.48
C PRO A 13 -4.27 5.66 -11.00
N GLU A 14 -3.56 6.17 -10.00
CA GLU A 14 -2.54 5.43 -9.27
C GLU A 14 -3.16 4.08 -8.84
N PRO A 15 -2.42 2.96 -8.97
CA PRO A 15 -2.93 1.67 -8.57
C PRO A 15 -3.30 1.70 -7.08
N LEU A 16 -4.49 1.18 -6.75
CA LEU A 16 -4.96 1.10 -5.38
C LEU A 16 -3.97 0.27 -4.55
N HIS A 17 -3.39 0.84 -3.49
CA HIS A 17 -2.38 0.19 -2.64
C HIS A 17 -2.98 -0.88 -1.71
N VAL A 18 -4.28 -1.12 -1.81
CA VAL A 18 -5.07 -1.86 -0.82
C VAL A 18 -5.83 -2.98 -1.52
N PHE A 19 -5.81 -4.17 -0.94
CA PHE A 19 -6.50 -5.35 -1.47
C PHE A 19 -7.16 -6.18 -0.36
N GLY A 20 -8.18 -6.95 -0.72
CA GLY A 20 -8.96 -7.76 0.21
C GLY A 20 -10.40 -7.23 0.41
N PRO A 21 -11.07 -7.63 1.50
CA PRO A 21 -10.55 -8.34 2.67
C PRO A 21 -10.23 -9.81 2.36
N VAL A 22 -9.17 -10.31 2.99
CA VAL A 22 -8.72 -11.69 2.86
C VAL A 22 -8.96 -12.41 4.20
N PRO A 23 -9.64 -13.57 4.20
CA PRO A 23 -9.78 -14.37 5.41
C PRO A 23 -8.43 -14.96 5.81
N SER A 24 -7.85 -14.41 6.86
CA SER A 24 -6.63 -14.88 7.50
C SER A 24 -6.96 -15.89 8.60
N ARG A 25 -6.27 -17.03 8.57
CA ARG A 25 -6.37 -18.03 9.65
C ARG A 25 -5.91 -17.49 11.01
N ARG A 26 -5.03 -16.49 11.02
CA ARG A 26 -4.44 -15.90 12.24
C ARG A 26 -5.09 -14.60 12.66
N PHE A 27 -5.59 -13.82 11.70
CA PHE A 27 -5.99 -12.42 11.89
C PHE A 27 -7.43 -12.14 11.46
N GLY A 28 -8.31 -13.14 11.40
CA GLY A 28 -9.70 -12.92 10.99
C GLY A 28 -9.79 -12.35 9.57
N GLN A 29 -10.64 -11.34 9.36
CA GLN A 29 -10.70 -10.61 8.09
C GLN A 29 -9.62 -9.52 8.04
N SER A 30 -8.63 -9.66 7.17
CA SER A 30 -7.55 -8.68 7.05
C SER A 30 -7.56 -7.96 5.71
N LEU A 31 -7.29 -6.65 5.75
CA LEU A 31 -7.07 -5.83 4.58
C LEU A 31 -5.57 -5.72 4.31
N GLY A 32 -5.15 -6.15 3.12
CA GLY A 32 -3.76 -6.14 2.69
C GLY A 32 -3.36 -4.78 2.13
N ILE A 33 -2.14 -4.34 2.44
CA ILE A 33 -1.54 -3.09 1.99
C ILE A 33 -0.23 -3.42 1.25
N ASN A 34 -0.11 -2.95 0.01
CA ASN A 34 1.06 -3.10 -0.85
C ASN A 34 1.58 -1.71 -1.28
N THR A 35 2.61 -1.23 -0.59
CA THR A 35 3.22 0.09 -0.82
C THR A 35 4.54 0.03 -1.60
N ILE A 36 5.11 -1.16 -1.81
CA ILE A 36 6.43 -1.32 -2.44
C ILE A 36 6.24 -1.80 -3.88
N PRO A 37 6.95 -1.22 -4.87
CA PRO A 37 6.94 -1.72 -6.23
C PRO A 37 7.34 -3.20 -6.28
N PRO A 38 6.68 -4.02 -7.12
CA PRO A 38 6.97 -5.45 -7.18
C PRO A 38 8.45 -5.74 -7.38
N LYS A 39 8.94 -6.73 -6.62
CA LYS A 39 10.32 -7.25 -6.73
C LYS A 39 11.40 -6.21 -6.41
N THR A 40 11.07 -5.22 -5.57
CA THR A 40 12.03 -4.35 -4.89
C THR A 40 12.28 -4.89 -3.48
N CYS A 41 13.47 -5.44 -3.25
CA CYS A 41 13.77 -6.14 -2.00
C CYS A 41 15.27 -6.06 -1.67
N SER A 42 15.62 -6.18 -0.39
CA SER A 42 17.00 -6.28 0.09
C SER A 42 17.63 -7.65 -0.14
N TYR A 43 16.81 -8.65 -0.47
CA TYR A 43 17.24 -10.01 -0.76
C TYR A 43 16.64 -10.53 -2.08
N SER A 44 17.26 -11.58 -2.61
CA SER A 44 16.74 -12.37 -3.74
C SER A 44 16.61 -13.83 -3.31
N CYS A 45 15.70 -14.09 -2.38
CA CYS A 45 15.49 -15.41 -1.78
C CYS A 45 15.16 -16.47 -2.84
N VAL A 46 15.82 -17.62 -2.78
CA VAL A 46 15.59 -18.75 -3.70
C VAL A 46 14.18 -19.34 -3.60
N TYR A 47 13.49 -19.08 -2.50
CA TYR A 47 12.13 -19.54 -2.19
C TYR A 47 11.08 -18.42 -2.29
N CYS A 48 11.42 -17.25 -2.86
CA CYS A 48 10.47 -16.17 -3.01
C CYS A 48 9.36 -16.56 -4.01
N GLN A 49 8.09 -16.54 -3.57
CA GLN A 49 6.93 -16.87 -4.41
C GLN A 49 6.74 -15.90 -5.58
N LEU A 50 7.23 -14.66 -5.45
CA LEU A 50 7.21 -13.64 -6.49
C LEU A 50 8.33 -13.85 -7.54
N GLY A 51 9.21 -14.82 -7.30
CA GLY A 51 10.36 -15.12 -8.14
C GLY A 51 11.58 -14.26 -7.84
N ARG A 52 12.50 -14.20 -8.81
CA ARG A 52 13.78 -13.48 -8.66
C ARG A 52 13.56 -11.97 -8.59
N THR A 53 14.23 -11.31 -7.64
CA THR A 53 14.22 -9.86 -7.43
C THR A 53 14.76 -9.14 -8.66
N SER A 54 14.03 -8.13 -9.17
CA SER A 54 14.48 -7.29 -10.29
C SER A 54 15.22 -6.05 -9.82
N HIS A 55 14.91 -5.56 -8.62
CA HIS A 55 15.56 -4.40 -8.01
C HIS A 55 16.06 -4.78 -6.60
N LEU A 56 17.35 -5.16 -6.52
CA LEU A 56 17.99 -5.52 -5.27
C LEU A 56 18.60 -4.28 -4.63
N THR A 57 18.07 -3.84 -3.50
CA THR A 57 18.53 -2.62 -2.82
C THR A 57 18.34 -2.69 -1.31
N VAL A 58 19.23 -2.04 -0.58
CA VAL A 58 19.10 -1.80 0.87
C VAL A 58 18.83 -0.32 1.18
N HIS A 59 18.76 0.51 0.14
CA HIS A 59 18.49 1.93 0.30
C HIS A 59 17.00 2.13 0.55
N ARG A 60 16.69 2.83 1.63
CA ARG A 60 15.33 3.20 1.98
C ARG A 60 14.97 4.49 1.28
N GLU A 61 13.81 4.53 0.63
CA GLU A 61 13.30 5.67 -0.10
C GLU A 61 11.78 5.80 0.10
N PRO A 62 11.16 6.96 -0.15
CA PRO A 62 9.71 7.07 -0.06
C PRO A 62 9.06 6.31 -1.22
N HIS A 63 8.32 5.25 -0.90
CA HIS A 63 7.62 4.45 -1.91
C HIS A 63 6.14 4.80 -2.03
N CYS A 64 5.48 5.14 -0.92
CA CYS A 64 4.08 5.52 -0.92
C CYS A 64 3.84 6.76 -0.04
N ASP A 65 3.08 7.72 -0.55
CA ASP A 65 2.64 8.86 0.24
C ASP A 65 1.61 8.41 1.29
N PRO A 66 1.83 8.69 2.59
CA PRO A 66 0.89 8.29 3.64
C PRO A 66 -0.54 8.81 3.43
N GLY A 67 -0.70 10.02 2.88
CA GLY A 67 -2.00 10.62 2.63
C GLY A 67 -2.79 9.89 1.54
N VAL A 68 -2.10 9.50 0.46
CA VAL A 68 -2.67 8.64 -0.59
C VAL A 68 -3.11 7.30 -0.01
N LEU A 69 -2.24 6.62 0.75
CA LEU A 69 -2.56 5.35 1.38
C LEU A 69 -3.78 5.44 2.31
N LEU A 70 -3.86 6.49 3.14
CA LEU A 70 -5.01 6.71 4.02
C LEU A 70 -6.30 6.88 3.20
N GLY A 71 -6.23 7.61 2.08
CA GLY A 71 -7.34 7.77 1.14
C GLY A 71 -7.82 6.42 0.60
N ASP A 72 -6.90 5.58 0.13
CA ASP A 72 -7.18 4.25 -0.40
C ASP A 72 -7.82 3.35 0.66
N VAL A 73 -7.25 3.30 1.87
CA VAL A 73 -7.76 2.51 3.00
C VAL A 73 -9.17 2.97 3.37
N ARG A 74 -9.40 4.28 3.59
CA ARG A 74 -10.73 4.81 3.94
C ARG A 74 -11.76 4.54 2.86
N SER A 75 -11.38 4.68 1.59
CA SER A 75 -12.28 4.41 0.47
C SER A 75 -12.69 2.94 0.42
N THR A 76 -11.76 2.04 0.71
CA THR A 76 -11.98 0.59 0.72
C THR A 76 -12.81 0.18 1.92
N LEU A 77 -12.48 0.66 3.13
CA LEU A 77 -13.25 0.39 4.34
C LEU A 77 -14.72 0.82 4.20
N ARG A 78 -14.99 2.00 3.63
CA ARG A 78 -16.36 2.45 3.37
C ARG A 78 -17.13 1.48 2.46
N LYS A 79 -16.52 1.04 1.36
CA LYS A 79 -17.13 0.06 0.44
C LYS A 79 -17.40 -1.29 1.12
N LEU A 80 -16.57 -1.70 2.09
CA LEU A 80 -16.76 -2.95 2.84
C LEU A 80 -17.89 -2.82 3.86
N VAL A 81 -17.96 -1.70 4.58
CA VAL A 81 -19.07 -1.41 5.50
C VAL A 81 -20.40 -1.39 4.78
N GLU A 82 -20.47 -0.80 3.58
CA GLU A 82 -21.69 -0.82 2.73
C GLU A 82 -22.14 -2.24 2.35
N LYS A 83 -21.20 -3.19 2.28
CA LYS A 83 -21.48 -4.61 2.01
C LYS A 83 -21.75 -5.44 3.27
N GLY A 84 -21.66 -4.84 4.46
CA GLY A 84 -21.75 -5.56 5.74
C GLY A 84 -20.51 -6.41 6.05
N GLU A 85 -19.39 -6.15 5.39
CA GLU A 85 -18.11 -6.81 5.66
C GLU A 85 -17.31 -6.02 6.70
N GLN A 86 -16.61 -6.75 7.57
CA GLN A 86 -15.78 -6.20 8.64
C GLN A 86 -14.31 -6.50 8.37
N VAL A 87 -13.44 -5.63 8.88
CA VAL A 87 -11.98 -5.79 8.82
C VAL A 87 -11.47 -5.75 10.25
N ASP A 88 -10.76 -6.80 10.63
CA ASP A 88 -10.17 -6.97 11.96
C ASP A 88 -8.72 -6.46 12.02
N TYR A 89 -7.99 -6.50 10.89
CA TYR A 89 -6.57 -6.12 10.83
C TYR A 89 -6.19 -5.47 9.51
N LEU A 90 -5.35 -4.42 9.60
CA LEU A 90 -4.58 -3.89 8.46
C LEU A 90 -3.21 -4.58 8.42
N THR A 91 -2.87 -5.24 7.31
CA THR A 91 -1.59 -5.95 7.19
C THR A 91 -0.78 -5.40 6.02
N PHE A 92 0.44 -4.93 6.29
CA PHE A 92 1.42 -4.61 5.26
C PHE A 92 1.99 -5.90 4.68
N VAL A 93 1.59 -6.22 3.44
CA VAL A 93 2.05 -7.39 2.69
C VAL A 93 2.41 -6.94 1.27
N PRO A 94 3.51 -6.20 1.11
CA PRO A 94 3.91 -5.75 -0.21
C PRO A 94 4.59 -6.85 -1.03
N ASP A 95 4.70 -6.62 -2.34
CA ASP A 95 5.40 -7.50 -3.28
C ASP A 95 6.94 -7.33 -3.23
N GLY A 96 7.46 -6.97 -2.06
CA GLY A 96 8.84 -6.56 -1.84
C GLY A 96 9.17 -6.49 -0.34
N GLU A 97 10.26 -5.81 0.00
CA GLU A 97 10.64 -5.60 1.40
C GLU A 97 9.94 -4.35 1.97
N PRO A 98 8.96 -4.48 2.90
CA PRO A 98 8.20 -3.33 3.43
C PRO A 98 9.08 -2.28 4.09
N THR A 99 10.19 -2.69 4.73
CA THR A 99 11.05 -1.76 5.47
C THR A 99 11.89 -0.84 4.58
N LEU A 100 11.90 -1.07 3.26
CA LEU A 100 12.50 -0.16 2.29
C LEU A 100 11.73 1.16 2.17
N ASP A 101 10.45 1.20 2.55
CA ASP A 101 9.73 2.48 2.60
C ASP A 101 10.21 3.31 3.80
N SER A 102 10.85 4.44 3.48
CA SER A 102 11.27 5.41 4.50
C SER A 102 10.08 6.04 5.24
N ARG A 103 8.87 6.01 4.66
CA ARG A 103 7.63 6.59 5.20
C ARG A 103 6.75 5.59 5.95
N LEU A 104 7.21 4.35 6.14
CA LEU A 104 6.44 3.29 6.82
C LEU A 104 5.96 3.72 8.22
N ALA A 105 6.78 4.44 8.98
CA ALA A 105 6.39 4.94 10.31
C ALA A 105 5.22 5.95 10.21
N ASP A 106 5.32 6.90 9.29
CA ASP A 106 4.29 7.91 9.04
C ASP A 106 2.97 7.26 8.60
N GLN A 107 3.04 6.21 7.76
CA GLN A 107 1.89 5.41 7.34
C GLN A 107 1.22 4.73 8.53
N LEU A 108 2.00 4.09 9.42
CA LEU A 108 1.47 3.44 10.62
C LEU A 108 0.80 4.46 11.55
N ASP A 109 1.44 5.59 11.82
CA ASP A 109 0.89 6.63 12.69
C ASP A 109 -0.40 7.23 12.13
N LEU A 110 -0.49 7.35 10.80
CA LEU A 110 -1.67 7.88 10.12
C LEU A 110 -2.83 6.87 10.06
N LEU A 111 -2.54 5.57 10.03
CA LEU A 111 -3.55 4.51 10.00
C LEU A 111 -4.07 4.14 11.39
N ARG A 112 -3.28 4.28 12.47
CA ARG A 112 -3.71 3.97 13.85
C ARG A 112 -5.08 4.56 14.25
N PRO A 113 -5.43 5.82 13.91
CA PRO A 113 -6.74 6.40 14.25
C PRO A 113 -7.94 5.74 13.55
N THR A 114 -7.72 4.84 12.58
CA THR A 114 -8.82 4.05 11.97
C THR A 114 -9.47 3.10 12.98
N GLY A 115 -8.80 2.76 14.08
CA GLY A 115 -9.34 1.91 15.13
C GLY A 115 -9.41 0.42 14.77
N ILE A 116 -8.70 0.03 13.71
CA ILE A 116 -8.47 -1.35 13.27
C ILE A 116 -7.09 -1.79 13.72
#